data_AF-A0A552AH57-F1
#
_entry.id   AF-A0A552AH57-F1
#
_cell.length_a   1.000
_cell.length_b   1.000
_cell.length_c   1.000
_cell.angle_alpha   90.00
_cell.angle_beta   90.00
_cell.angle_gamma   90.00
#
_symmetry.space_group_name_H-M   'P 1'
#
loop_
_entity.id
_entity.type
_entity.pdbx_description
1 polymer ?
#
loop_
_entity_poly.entity_id
_entity_poly.type
_entity_poly.pdbx_seq_one_letter_code
_entity_poly.pdbx_strand_id
1 'polypeptide(L)'
;MKAYEYHHIVSFQETNLVGNVYYANYVQWQGRCREMFLKDNAPDIITELSQGLALVTVRVSCEYLSELFAFDHVIIRMRLGEIKQNRITMLFEYWRVTDEGEELVAKGEQQTACMRREDSETRPTPIPAQLQLALENYHIPI
;
A
#
# COMPACT_ATOMS: atom_id res chain seq x y z
N MET A 1 9.25 12.37 -10.00
CA MET A 1 9.57 11.06 -9.36
C MET A 1 8.34 10.18 -9.36
N LYS A 2 8.44 8.92 -9.80
CA LYS A 2 7.28 8.07 -10.09
C LYS A 2 6.66 7.51 -8.79
N ALA A 3 5.36 7.70 -8.58
CA ALA A 3 4.59 6.92 -7.61
C ALA A 3 3.89 5.78 -8.36
N TYR A 4 3.60 4.69 -7.67
CA TYR A 4 2.62 3.74 -8.17
C TYR A 4 1.23 4.28 -7.80
N GLU A 5 0.31 4.34 -8.76
CA GLU A 5 -0.99 4.96 -8.58
C GLU A 5 -2.08 3.89 -8.64
N TYR A 6 -2.90 3.82 -7.60
CA TYR A 6 -4.11 3.04 -7.56
C TYR A 6 -5.31 3.98 -7.48
N HIS A 7 -6.19 3.91 -8.47
CA HIS A 7 -7.39 4.73 -8.54
C HIS A 7 -8.55 4.00 -7.85
N HIS A 8 -9.22 4.68 -6.94
CA HIS A 8 -10.35 4.17 -6.17
C HIS A 8 -11.52 5.15 -6.24
N ILE A 9 -12.73 4.62 -6.40
CA ILE A 9 -13.96 5.40 -6.24
C ILE A 9 -14.59 4.93 -4.94
N VAL A 10 -14.78 5.86 -4.00
CA VAL A 10 -15.39 5.53 -2.70
C VAL A 10 -16.80 5.01 -2.92
N SER A 11 -17.10 3.85 -2.32
CA SER A 11 -18.41 3.23 -2.37
C SER A 11 -19.23 3.57 -1.12
N PHE A 12 -20.57 3.43 -1.19
CA PHE A 12 -21.43 3.62 -0.03
C PHE A 12 -21.09 2.68 1.13
N GLN A 13 -20.67 1.45 0.85
CA GLN A 13 -20.29 0.47 1.88
C GLN A 13 -19.08 0.93 2.72
N GLU A 14 -18.27 1.85 2.19
CA GLU A 14 -17.08 2.36 2.87
C GLU A 14 -17.39 3.58 3.77
N THR A 15 -18.62 4.10 3.72
CA THR A 15 -19.08 5.21 4.56
C THR A 15 -19.73 4.73 5.86
N ASN A 16 -19.77 5.58 6.87
CA ASN A 16 -20.40 5.29 8.16
C ASN A 16 -21.70 6.11 8.34
N LEU A 17 -22.32 6.00 9.53
CA LEU A 17 -23.57 6.70 9.84
C LEU A 17 -23.50 8.23 9.71
N VAL A 18 -22.33 8.84 9.95
CA VAL A 18 -22.13 10.29 9.83
C VAL A 18 -21.75 10.72 8.40
N GLY A 19 -21.68 9.77 7.47
CA GLY A 19 -21.55 10.00 6.03
C GLY A 19 -20.11 9.99 5.50
N ASN A 20 -19.11 10.15 6.36
CA ASN A 20 -17.71 10.11 5.95
C ASN A 20 -17.17 8.66 5.86
N VAL A 21 -16.06 8.49 5.16
CA VAL A 21 -15.37 7.20 5.04
C VAL A 21 -14.87 6.73 6.41
N TYR A 22 -15.16 5.48 6.77
CA TYR A 22 -14.64 4.89 8.00
C TYR A 22 -13.12 4.72 7.94
N TYR A 23 -12.41 5.17 8.97
CA TYR A 23 -10.94 5.28 9.01
C TYR A 23 -10.21 3.99 8.58
N ALA A 24 -10.74 2.81 8.94
CA ALA A 24 -10.13 1.53 8.60
C ALA A 24 -10.09 1.24 7.09
N ASN A 25 -10.97 1.87 6.29
CA ASN A 25 -10.99 1.68 4.84
C ASN A 25 -9.74 2.26 4.17
N TYR A 26 -9.17 3.36 4.69
CA TYR A 26 -7.90 3.89 4.20
C TYR A 26 -6.76 2.85 4.29
N VAL A 27 -6.73 2.06 5.36
CA VAL A 27 -5.75 0.98 5.54
C VAL A 27 -6.03 -0.19 4.58
N GLN A 28 -7.31 -0.53 4.35
CA GLN A 28 -7.66 -1.52 3.32
C GLN A 28 -7.17 -1.09 1.93
N TRP A 29 -7.29 0.20 1.61
CA TRP A 29 -6.79 0.76 0.36
C TRP A 29 -5.26 0.72 0.24
N GLN A 30 -4.50 0.78 1.34
CA GLN A 30 -3.04 0.52 1.30
C GLN A 30 -2.76 -0.91 0.85
N GLY A 31 -3.46 -1.87 1.43
CA GLY A 31 -3.37 -3.28 1.05
C GLY A 31 -3.70 -3.49 -0.42
N ARG A 32 -4.78 -2.87 -0.89
CA ARG A 32 -5.22 -2.93 -2.28
C ARG A 32 -4.22 -2.31 -3.25
N CYS A 33 -3.71 -1.11 -2.94
CA CYS A 33 -2.68 -0.45 -3.74
C CYS A 33 -1.40 -1.30 -3.84
N ARG A 34 -0.94 -1.88 -2.72
CA ARG A 34 0.21 -2.81 -2.70
C ARG A 34 -0.06 -4.06 -3.55
N GLU A 35 -1.24 -4.67 -3.46
CA GLU A 35 -1.59 -5.85 -4.26
C GLU A 35 -1.58 -5.55 -5.76
N MET A 36 -2.13 -4.41 -6.16
CA MET A 36 -2.12 -4.00 -7.57
C MET A 36 -0.70 -3.70 -8.05
N PHE A 37 0.15 -3.09 -7.20
CA PHE A 37 1.57 -2.93 -7.50
C PHE A 37 2.26 -4.26 -7.77
N LEU A 38 2.05 -5.27 -6.91
CA LEU A 38 2.63 -6.61 -7.09
C LEU A 38 2.13 -7.25 -8.39
N LYS A 39 0.83 -7.16 -8.67
CA LYS A 39 0.25 -7.68 -9.91
C LYS A 39 0.89 -7.06 -11.16
N ASP A 40 1.09 -5.75 -11.16
CA ASP A 40 1.49 -5.02 -12.35
C ASP A 40 3.01 -4.98 -12.55
N ASN A 41 3.79 -4.99 -11.47
CA ASN A 41 5.24 -4.74 -11.52
C ASN A 41 6.10 -5.89 -10.95
N ALA A 42 5.50 -6.82 -10.19
CA ALA A 42 6.23 -7.93 -9.57
C ALA A 42 5.42 -9.24 -9.57
N PRO A 43 4.89 -9.69 -10.73
CA PRO A 43 4.00 -10.85 -10.79
C PRO A 43 4.65 -12.15 -10.29
N ASP A 44 5.97 -12.30 -10.40
CA ASP A 44 6.71 -13.43 -9.85
C ASP A 44 6.55 -13.56 -8.33
N ILE A 45 6.38 -12.43 -7.63
CA ILE A 45 6.15 -12.41 -6.18
C ILE A 45 4.79 -13.02 -5.84
N ILE A 46 3.78 -12.87 -6.71
CA ILE A 46 2.48 -13.53 -6.52
C ILE A 46 2.64 -15.04 -6.58
N THR A 47 3.47 -15.53 -7.51
CA THR A 47 3.82 -16.96 -7.58
C THR A 47 4.54 -17.41 -6.30
N GLU A 48 5.56 -16.67 -5.84
CA GLU A 48 6.27 -16.96 -4.59
C GLU A 48 5.35 -17.00 -3.36
N LEU A 49 4.35 -16.11 -3.29
CA LEU A 49 3.35 -16.10 -2.19
C LEU A 49 2.59 -17.43 -2.10
N SER A 50 2.34 -18.08 -3.24
CA SER A 50 1.72 -19.42 -3.27
C SER A 50 2.69 -20.55 -2.88
N GLN A 51 4.00 -20.27 -2.89
CA GLN A 51 5.08 -21.23 -2.63
C GLN A 51 5.75 -21.02 -1.26
N GLY A 52 5.04 -20.37 -0.33
CA GLY A 52 5.47 -20.23 1.05
C GLY A 52 6.12 -18.90 1.40
N LEU A 53 6.36 -17.99 0.44
CA LEU A 53 6.67 -16.61 0.78
C LEU A 53 5.47 -15.98 1.52
N ALA A 54 5.75 -15.21 2.56
CA ALA A 54 4.74 -14.44 3.28
C ALA A 54 5.23 -13.00 3.46
N LEU A 55 4.40 -12.06 3.02
CA LEU A 55 4.59 -10.63 3.23
C LEU A 55 3.76 -10.20 4.44
N VAL A 56 4.38 -10.20 5.62
CA VAL A 56 3.70 -9.97 6.90
C VAL A 56 3.73 -8.48 7.24
N THR A 57 2.56 -7.84 7.32
CA THR A 57 2.46 -6.46 7.82
C THR A 57 2.81 -6.43 9.31
N VAL A 58 3.85 -5.68 9.68
CA VAL A 58 4.36 -5.59 11.06
C VAL A 58 4.03 -4.27 11.74
N ARG A 59 3.76 -3.22 10.94
CA ARG A 59 3.32 -1.90 11.40
C ARG A 59 2.50 -1.26 10.29
N VAL A 60 1.45 -0.55 10.68
CA VAL A 60 0.64 0.28 9.79
C VAL A 60 0.21 1.55 10.51
N SER A 61 0.17 2.67 9.80
CA SER A 61 -0.38 3.93 10.29
C SER A 61 -1.07 4.70 9.17
N CYS A 62 -2.01 5.56 9.56
CA CYS A 62 -2.67 6.51 8.68
C CYS A 62 -3.00 7.79 9.46
N GLU A 63 -2.61 8.93 8.92
CA GLU A 63 -2.98 10.28 9.36
C GLU A 63 -4.07 10.81 8.42
N TYR A 64 -5.11 11.41 8.98
CA TYR A 64 -6.28 11.88 8.24
C TYR A 64 -6.31 13.42 8.30
N LEU A 65 -6.33 14.06 7.14
CA LEU A 65 -6.21 15.52 6.97
C LEU A 65 -7.55 16.15 6.59
N SER A 66 -8.31 15.49 5.72
CA SER A 66 -9.64 15.91 5.25
C SER A 66 -10.60 14.72 5.17
N GLU A 67 -11.90 14.97 5.29
CA GLU A 67 -12.92 13.93 5.14
C GLU A 67 -13.17 13.57 3.67
N LEU A 68 -13.44 12.29 3.43
CA LEU A 68 -13.92 11.74 2.15
C LEU A 68 -15.37 11.27 2.29
N PHE A 69 -16.09 11.31 1.18
CA PHE A 69 -17.49 10.90 1.08
C PHE A 69 -17.70 9.89 -0.07
N ALA A 70 -18.88 9.29 -0.11
CA ALA A 70 -19.24 8.37 -1.19
C ALA A 70 -19.08 9.04 -2.57
N PHE A 71 -18.56 8.27 -3.52
CA PHE A 71 -18.24 8.68 -4.89
C PHE A 71 -17.09 9.68 -5.05
N ASP A 72 -16.38 10.05 -3.99
CA ASP A 72 -15.10 10.73 -4.16
C ASP A 72 -14.15 9.85 -4.99
N HIS A 73 -13.50 10.47 -5.97
CA HIS A 73 -12.43 9.86 -6.75
C HIS A 73 -11.11 10.08 -6.02
N VAL A 74 -10.43 8.99 -5.66
CA VAL A 74 -9.21 9.02 -4.87
C VAL A 74 -8.08 8.33 -5.62
N ILE A 75 -6.93 8.99 -5.72
CA ILE A 75 -5.68 8.40 -6.21
C ILE A 75 -4.81 8.09 -4.99
N ILE A 76 -4.58 6.79 -4.75
CA ILE A 76 -3.66 6.33 -3.73
C ILE A 76 -2.28 6.16 -4.36
N ARG A 77 -1.36 7.04 -3.98
CA ARG A 77 0.03 7.04 -4.45
C ARG A 77 0.91 6.29 -3.48
N MET A 78 1.57 5.23 -3.95
CA MET A 78 2.53 4.44 -3.16
C MET A 78 3.97 4.73 -3.61
N ARG A 79 4.87 4.86 -2.62
CA ARG A 79 6.31 5.04 -2.82
C ARG A 79 7.10 4.14 -1.87
N LEU A 80 8.33 3.81 -2.27
CA LEU A 80 9.28 3.12 -1.40
C LEU A 80 9.92 4.13 -0.43
N GLY A 81 9.68 3.94 0.87
CA GLY A 81 10.32 4.72 1.93
C GLY A 81 11.70 4.17 2.29
N GLU A 82 11.73 3.01 2.95
CA GLU A 82 12.97 2.39 3.45
C GLU A 82 13.00 0.89 3.15
N ILE A 83 14.18 0.36 2.82
CA ILE A 83 14.48 -1.07 2.87
C ILE A 83 15.50 -1.31 3.98
N LYS A 84 15.18 -2.19 4.92
CA LYS A 84 16.07 -2.55 6.03
C LYS A 84 15.98 -4.04 6.33
N GLN A 85 17.09 -4.76 6.13
CA GLN A 85 17.15 -6.22 6.28
C GLN A 85 16.06 -6.92 5.44
N ASN A 86 15.13 -7.64 6.08
CA ASN A 86 14.00 -8.30 5.43
C ASN A 86 12.72 -7.44 5.40
N ARG A 87 12.81 -6.15 5.72
CA ARG A 87 11.64 -5.26 5.85
C ARG A 87 11.62 -4.18 4.78
N ILE A 88 10.41 -3.88 4.33
CA ILE A 88 10.10 -2.84 3.35
C ILE A 88 9.09 -1.89 3.99
N THR A 89 9.40 -0.61 4.01
CA THR A 89 8.49 0.47 4.41
C THR A 89 7.95 1.13 3.14
N MET A 90 6.63 1.10 2.97
CA MET A 90 5.91 1.78 1.90
C MET A 90 5.18 2.99 2.46
N LEU A 91 5.23 4.09 1.73
CA LEU A 91 4.57 5.35 2.05
C LEU A 91 3.40 5.56 1.11
N PHE A 92 2.28 6.05 1.65
CA PHE A 92 1.03 6.25 0.93
C PHE A 92 0.56 7.69 1.06
N GLU A 93 0.12 8.27 -0.04
CA GLU A 93 -0.60 9.54 -0.06
C GLU A 93 -1.95 9.33 -0.73
N TYR A 94 -3.00 9.93 -0.17
CA TYR A 94 -4.37 9.79 -0.66
C TYR A 94 -4.80 11.14 -1.20
N TRP A 95 -5.00 11.21 -2.51
CA TRP A 95 -5.32 12.43 -3.23
C TRP A 95 -6.76 12.37 -3.73
N ARG A 96 -7.63 13.22 -3.20
CA ARG A 96 -8.98 13.43 -3.77
C ARG A 96 -8.82 14.22 -5.06
N VAL A 97 -9.43 13.73 -6.14
CA VAL A 97 -9.51 14.43 -7.42
C VAL A 97 -10.76 15.30 -7.43
N THR A 98 -10.57 16.58 -7.72
CA THR A 98 -11.63 17.58 -7.86
C THR A 98 -11.52 18.28 -9.22
N ASP A 99 -12.50 19.10 -9.57
CA ASP A 99 -12.44 19.93 -10.78
C ASP A 99 -11.30 20.97 -10.73
N GLU A 100 -10.83 21.33 -9.53
CA GLU A 100 -9.78 22.32 -9.29
C GLU A 100 -8.38 21.72 -9.18
N GLY A 101 -8.27 20.38 -9.10
CA GLY A 101 -6.99 19.67 -9.01
C GLY A 101 -7.03 18.49 -8.05
N GLU A 102 -5.93 18.27 -7.35
CA GLU A 102 -5.80 17.19 -6.38
C GLU A 102 -5.59 17.74 -4.96
N GLU A 103 -6.33 17.21 -4.00
CA GLU A 103 -6.24 17.56 -2.59
C GLU A 103 -5.71 16.38 -1.77
N LEU A 104 -4.66 16.61 -0.98
CA LEU A 104 -4.14 15.57 -0.09
C LEU A 104 -5.04 15.43 1.14
N VAL A 105 -5.70 14.29 1.27
CA VAL A 105 -6.69 14.04 2.34
C VAL A 105 -6.17 13.12 3.44
N ALA A 106 -5.13 12.33 3.18
CA ALA A 106 -4.51 11.46 4.17
C ALA A 106 -3.07 11.09 3.79
N LYS A 107 -2.30 10.60 4.78
CA LYS A 107 -0.97 10.02 4.61
C LYS A 107 -0.87 8.70 5.36
N GLY A 108 -0.29 7.68 4.73
CA GLY A 108 -0.18 6.34 5.27
C GLY A 108 1.24 5.81 5.24
N GLU A 109 1.51 4.85 6.12
CA GLU A 109 2.75 4.07 6.11
C GLU A 109 2.41 2.61 6.40
N GLN A 110 3.03 1.69 5.67
CA GLN A 110 2.96 0.26 5.96
C GLN A 110 4.36 -0.34 5.93
N GLN A 111 4.77 -0.98 7.02
CA GLN A 111 5.97 -1.80 7.05
C GLN A 111 5.61 -3.28 6.91
N THR A 112 6.30 -3.96 6.02
CA THR A 112 6.10 -5.38 5.72
C THR A 112 7.42 -6.14 5.89
N ALA A 113 7.39 -7.29 6.57
CA ALA A 113 8.51 -8.20 6.69
C ALA A 113 8.35 -9.37 5.71
N CYS A 114 9.41 -9.69 4.98
CA CYS A 114 9.50 -10.91 4.19
C CYS A 114 9.81 -12.09 5.10
N MET A 115 8.91 -13.07 5.09
CA MET A 115 9.01 -14.31 5.84
C MET A 115 8.83 -15.50 4.90
N ARG A 116 9.32 -16.68 5.26
CA ARG A 116 9.03 -17.94 4.57
C ARG A 116 8.38 -18.92 5.54
N ARG A 117 7.32 -19.58 5.07
CA ARG A 117 6.62 -20.65 5.79
C ARG A 117 7.25 -21.98 5.38
N GLU A 118 7.86 -22.64 6.34
CA GLU A 118 8.48 -23.96 6.18
C GLU A 118 7.91 -24.85 7.28
N ASP A 119 7.26 -25.95 6.91
CA ASP A 119 6.52 -26.83 7.82
C ASP A 119 5.54 -26.05 8.72
N SER A 120 5.71 -26.14 10.04
CA SER A 120 4.91 -25.46 11.07
C SER A 120 5.51 -24.14 11.55
N GLU A 121 6.61 -23.66 10.93
CA GLU A 121 7.33 -22.47 11.37
C GLU A 121 7.33 -21.36 10.31
N THR A 122 7.49 -20.12 10.78
CA THR A 122 7.62 -18.94 9.91
C THR A 122 8.92 -18.22 10.25
N ARG A 123 9.83 -18.13 9.29
CA ARG A 123 11.20 -17.61 9.50
C ARG A 123 11.45 -16.37 8.64
N PRO A 124 12.21 -15.37 9.11
CA PRO A 124 12.63 -14.24 8.29
C PRO A 124 13.40 -14.72 7.04
N THR A 125 13.09 -14.14 5.88
CA THR A 125 13.82 -14.41 4.62
C THR A 125 14.24 -13.09 3.98
N PRO A 126 15.36 -13.03 3.23
CA PRO A 126 15.70 -11.84 2.46
C PRO A 126 14.56 -11.39 1.54
N ILE A 127 14.52 -10.09 1.21
CA ILE A 127 13.60 -9.56 0.22
C ILE A 127 13.94 -10.17 -1.14
N PRO A 128 12.95 -10.73 -1.88
CA PRO A 128 13.20 -11.26 -3.22
C PRO A 128 13.77 -10.18 -4.16
N ALA A 129 14.79 -10.52 -4.95
CA ALA A 129 15.46 -9.56 -5.84
C ALA A 129 14.49 -8.89 -6.82
N GLN A 130 13.51 -9.63 -7.34
CA GLN A 130 12.48 -9.12 -8.24
C GLN A 130 11.60 -8.05 -7.56
N LEU A 131 11.29 -8.22 -6.28
CA LEU A 131 10.53 -7.23 -5.52
C LEU A 131 11.36 -5.97 -5.28
N GLN A 132 12.65 -6.13 -4.96
CA GLN A 132 13.56 -5.00 -4.78
C GLN A 132 13.67 -4.18 -6.07
N LEU A 133 13.97 -4.83 -7.21
CA LEU A 133 14.07 -4.20 -8.52
C LEU A 133 12.76 -3.48 -8.91
N ALA A 134 11.60 -4.08 -8.66
CA ALA A 134 10.32 -3.47 -8.96
C ALA A 134 10.09 -2.17 -8.16
N LEU A 135 10.61 -2.10 -6.93
CA LEU A 135 10.45 -0.96 -6.03
C LEU A 135 11.44 0.18 -6.27
N GLU A 136 12.59 -0.08 -6.89
CA GLU A 136 13.67 0.92 -7.13
C GLU A 136 13.16 2.17 -7.85
N ASN A 137 12.27 2.00 -8.84
CA ASN A 137 11.69 3.10 -9.62
C ASN A 137 10.76 4.03 -8.82
N TYR A 138 10.42 3.65 -7.59
CA TYR A 138 9.43 4.32 -6.73
C TYR A 138 10.05 4.87 -5.45
N HIS A 139 11.38 4.89 -5.33
CA HIS A 139 12.08 5.39 -4.15
C HIS A 139 12.01 6.91 -4.00
N ILE A 140 11.91 7.38 -2.76
CA ILE A 140 12.10 8.79 -2.40
C ILE A 140 13.59 8.98 -2.09
N PRO A 141 14.35 9.77 -2.86
CA PRO A 141 15.73 10.09 -2.53
C PRO A 141 15.77 10.90 -1.23
N ILE A 142 16.76 10.57 -0.42
CA ILE A 142 17.12 11.25 0.82
C ILE A 142 17.71 12.63 0.51
#